data_AF-A0A6P4IQF4-F1
#
_entry.id   AF-A0A6P4IQF4-F1
#
_cell.length_a   1.000
_cell.length_b   1.000
_cell.length_c   1.000
_cell.angle_alpha   90.00
_cell.angle_beta   90.00
_cell.angle_gamma   90.00
#
_symmetry.space_group_name_H-M   'P 1'
#
loop_
_entity.id
_entity.type
_entity.pdbx_description
1 polymer ?
#
loop_
_entity_poly.entity_id
_entity_poly.type
_entity_poly.pdbx_seq_one_letter_code
_entity_poly.pdbx_strand_id
1 'polypeptide(L)'
;MAIFASRYERKLPIDDTQTLSCEITAVEEVDGHTEYLLRVWRGTSRENSWNVLRRYNDFDRLDKCLRISGIELPLPRKRIFGNMRPDFVAERKQALQVYINAVLMNPILASSLPAKRFVDPESYSQSFHDHAVQNALLCLRSDAAWALGGTMGAIGWRLRKHYFKVTPKPPEKSSSHKQLVKSGSQTHQSKHFASGSSSNGSGHSIDAGTLDPGAEVVAEWLEYGPDKFVDEKEISGILKSLMGLQHPHIEPVIFAGHTESGCLVIRKFHKHGTLKDVLCMATPKNPFLSKYGNPKGRTALSMKQVATYGKQILEALIFLHSKGYAYGHLHSGNIVIVDDCVKLLDIENYLVGVPAFYRPFFVQHSKIHAMETVDVYCFGHVLFEMTMGYPLQESVVRQITECPEALKCLLESILSKEACKAGLPTLEQLLGHRFFTQYASTEGAGAANAEKPYFKLSLNAKELLKQAALKSENRLRDEQKSVKNQKRIVRVQELMSSEEEKRKSKQKAPHRLLRLRWRVEHPWSGNLPHRTCWQRTRRPAMEMERAMR
;
A
#
# COMPACT_ATOMS: atom_id res chain seq x y z
N MET A 1 -32.95 -4.23 28.53
CA MET A 1 -32.88 -3.20 27.47
C MET A 1 -31.65 -2.33 27.72
N ALA A 2 -30.54 -2.62 27.05
CA ALA A 2 -29.37 -1.75 26.93
C ALA A 2 -28.42 -2.37 25.88
N ILE A 3 -28.94 -2.56 24.67
CA ILE A 3 -28.17 -2.90 23.48
C ILE A 3 -28.58 -1.83 22.47
N PHE A 4 -27.61 -1.27 21.75
CA PHE A 4 -27.73 -0.09 20.85
C PHE A 4 -27.60 1.28 21.52
N ALA A 5 -26.38 1.53 22.01
CA ALA A 5 -25.79 2.87 21.90
C ALA A 5 -24.33 2.73 21.44
N SER A 6 -24.12 2.09 20.28
CA SER A 6 -22.84 2.27 19.59
C SER A 6 -22.85 3.72 19.08
N ARG A 7 -22.16 4.61 19.80
CA ARG A 7 -21.84 5.94 19.29
C ARG A 7 -21.29 5.76 17.88
N TYR A 8 -21.90 6.44 16.92
CA TYR A 8 -21.33 6.67 15.60
C TYR A 8 -20.10 7.58 15.77
N GLU A 9 -19.05 7.08 16.42
CA GLU A 9 -17.72 7.64 16.23
C GLU A 9 -17.42 7.41 14.76
N ARG A 10 -17.18 8.48 13.99
CA ARG A 10 -16.60 8.37 12.65
C ARG A 10 -15.31 7.57 12.81
N LYS A 11 -15.37 6.26 12.59
CA LYS A 11 -14.17 5.42 12.51
C LYS A 11 -13.35 6.02 11.40
N LEU A 12 -12.16 6.53 11.73
CA LEU A 12 -11.20 7.01 10.73
C LEU A 12 -11.05 5.94 9.64
N PRO A 13 -10.89 6.33 8.37
CA PRO A 13 -10.68 5.38 7.28
C PRO A 13 -9.55 4.41 7.63
N ILE A 14 -9.74 3.14 7.28
CA ILE A 14 -8.75 2.10 7.54
C ILE A 14 -7.46 2.39 6.75
N ASP A 15 -6.32 2.37 7.44
CA ASP A 15 -5.02 2.36 6.78
C ASP A 15 -4.67 0.94 6.30
N ASP A 16 -4.86 0.70 5.00
CA ASP A 16 -4.60 -0.59 4.36
C ASP A 16 -3.10 -0.96 4.31
N THR A 17 -2.19 -0.01 4.53
CA THR A 17 -0.73 -0.25 4.54
C THR A 17 -0.23 -0.77 5.88
N GLN A 18 -1.04 -0.69 6.95
CA GLN A 18 -0.68 -1.30 8.21
C GLN A 18 -0.60 -2.83 8.08
N THR A 19 0.52 -3.38 8.55
CA THR A 19 0.77 -4.82 8.56
C THR A 19 -0.29 -5.51 9.42
N LEU A 20 -0.83 -6.62 8.91
CA LEU A 20 -1.65 -7.54 9.69
C LEU A 20 -0.79 -8.73 10.08
N SER A 21 -0.95 -9.19 11.31
CA SER A 21 -0.29 -10.39 11.82
C SER A 21 -1.33 -11.32 12.42
N CYS A 22 -1.05 -12.62 12.39
CA CYS A 22 -2.02 -13.63 12.76
C CYS A 22 -1.36 -14.80 13.49
N GLU A 23 -2.01 -15.29 14.53
CA GLU A 23 -1.64 -16.48 15.28
C GLU A 23 -2.87 -17.42 15.38
N ILE A 24 -2.71 -18.68 15.01
CA ILE A 24 -3.73 -19.72 15.18
C ILE A 24 -3.64 -20.23 16.62
N THR A 25 -4.55 -19.79 17.47
CA THR A 25 -4.48 -20.00 18.92
C THR A 25 -5.15 -21.31 19.32
N ALA A 26 -6.31 -21.62 18.76
CA ALA A 26 -7.11 -22.78 19.11
C ALA A 26 -7.64 -23.53 17.87
N VAL A 27 -8.22 -24.68 18.13
CA VAL A 27 -8.96 -25.49 17.16
C VAL A 27 -10.29 -25.86 17.79
N GLU A 28 -11.36 -25.69 17.04
CA GLU A 28 -12.73 -25.96 17.47
C GLU A 28 -13.39 -26.93 16.49
N GLU A 29 -14.32 -27.74 16.99
CA GLU A 29 -15.20 -28.55 16.16
C GLU A 29 -16.56 -27.84 16.07
N VAL A 30 -16.91 -27.38 14.87
CA VAL A 30 -18.14 -26.63 14.58
C VAL A 30 -18.89 -27.40 13.50
N ASP A 31 -20.13 -27.79 13.77
CA ASP A 31 -21.02 -28.51 12.84
C ASP A 31 -20.36 -29.72 12.13
N GLY A 32 -19.55 -30.49 12.87
CA GLY A 32 -18.85 -31.68 12.33
C GLY A 32 -17.64 -31.35 11.46
N HIS A 33 -17.11 -30.13 11.56
CA HIS A 33 -15.91 -29.68 10.85
C HIS A 33 -14.88 -29.06 11.80
N THR A 34 -13.60 -29.24 11.47
CA THR A 34 -12.50 -28.56 12.17
C THR A 34 -12.38 -27.11 11.71
N GLU A 35 -12.49 -26.18 12.65
CA GLU A 35 -12.20 -24.76 12.48
C GLU A 35 -11.00 -24.34 13.30
N TYR A 36 -10.23 -23.40 12.76
CA TYR A 36 -9.03 -22.84 13.36
C TYR A 36 -9.35 -21.43 13.83
N LEU A 37 -9.09 -21.13 15.10
CA LEU A 37 -9.28 -19.80 15.67
C LEU A 37 -8.03 -18.96 15.38
N LEU A 38 -8.16 -18.01 14.47
CA LEU A 38 -7.11 -17.06 14.10
C LEU A 38 -7.27 -15.80 14.94
N ARG A 39 -6.31 -15.53 15.83
CA ARG A 39 -6.18 -14.23 16.47
C ARG A 39 -5.38 -13.31 15.57
N VAL A 40 -5.99 -12.22 15.13
CA VAL A 40 -5.42 -11.26 14.17
C VAL A 40 -5.24 -9.92 14.86
N TRP A 41 -4.16 -9.19 14.56
CA TRP A 41 -3.96 -7.82 15.03
C TRP A 41 -3.37 -6.94 13.93
N ARG A 42 -3.65 -5.63 14.02
CA ARG A 42 -3.19 -4.63 13.07
C ARG A 42 -2.09 -3.76 13.64
N GLY A 43 -1.06 -3.54 12.84
CA GLY A 43 0.10 -2.75 13.23
C GLY A 43 0.88 -3.44 14.33
N THR A 44 1.54 -2.64 15.15
CA THR A 44 2.50 -3.13 16.15
C THR A 44 1.88 -3.56 17.47
N SER A 45 0.66 -3.10 17.79
CA SER A 45 -0.01 -3.44 19.06
C SER A 45 -0.83 -4.72 18.95
N ARG A 46 -0.68 -5.62 19.94
CA ARG A 46 -1.53 -6.81 20.11
C ARG A 46 -2.85 -6.51 20.82
N GLU A 47 -3.05 -5.29 21.30
CA GLU A 47 -4.29 -4.88 21.98
C GLU A 47 -5.43 -4.68 21.00
N ASN A 48 -5.12 -4.18 19.79
CA ASN A 48 -6.07 -4.10 18.70
C ASN A 48 -6.13 -5.45 17.95
N SER A 49 -6.65 -6.47 18.63
CA SER A 49 -6.79 -7.82 18.10
C SER A 49 -8.25 -8.28 18.05
N TRP A 50 -8.58 -9.04 17.02
CA TRP A 50 -9.87 -9.72 16.87
C TRP A 50 -9.65 -11.19 16.51
N ASN A 51 -10.72 -11.98 16.59
CA ASN A 51 -10.67 -13.40 16.26
C ASN A 51 -11.45 -13.67 14.98
N VAL A 52 -10.95 -14.61 14.18
CA VAL A 52 -11.59 -15.07 12.95
C VAL A 52 -11.54 -16.58 12.91
N LEU A 53 -12.68 -17.23 12.73
CA LEU A 53 -12.74 -18.66 12.50
C LEU A 53 -12.56 -18.98 11.02
N ARG A 54 -11.71 -19.95 10.72
CA ARG A 54 -11.44 -20.45 9.37
C ARG A 54 -11.31 -21.96 9.38
N ARG A 55 -11.95 -22.64 8.44
CA ARG A 55 -11.69 -24.06 8.18
C ARG A 55 -10.66 -24.23 7.08
N TYR A 56 -10.12 -25.44 6.95
CA TYR A 56 -9.13 -25.76 5.91
C TYR A 56 -9.59 -25.35 4.49
N ASN A 57 -10.87 -25.53 4.16
CA ASN A 57 -11.40 -25.18 2.84
C ASN A 57 -11.35 -23.67 2.54
N ASP A 58 -11.31 -22.82 3.57
CA ASP A 58 -11.15 -21.38 3.38
C ASP A 58 -9.71 -21.04 3.03
N PHE A 59 -8.73 -21.72 3.65
CA PHE A 59 -7.31 -21.61 3.28
C PHE A 59 -7.08 -22.10 1.85
N ASP A 60 -7.69 -23.23 1.47
CA ASP A 60 -7.65 -23.75 0.10
C ASP A 60 -8.22 -22.75 -0.91
N ARG A 61 -9.34 -22.07 -0.58
CA ARG A 61 -9.93 -21.03 -1.42
C ARG A 61 -9.02 -19.80 -1.52
N LEU A 62 -8.44 -19.36 -0.42
CA LEU A 62 -7.46 -18.27 -0.40
C LEU A 62 -6.28 -18.60 -1.34
N ASP A 63 -5.71 -19.79 -1.20
CA ASP A 63 -4.60 -20.25 -2.04
C ASP A 63 -4.97 -20.21 -3.53
N LYS A 64 -6.16 -20.72 -3.89
CA LYS A 64 -6.66 -20.64 -5.28
C LYS A 64 -6.65 -19.21 -5.82
N CYS A 65 -7.08 -18.23 -5.00
CA CYS A 65 -7.09 -16.83 -5.39
C CYS A 65 -5.69 -16.22 -5.51
N LEU A 66 -4.75 -16.64 -4.66
CA LEU A 66 -3.38 -16.11 -4.64
C LEU A 66 -2.47 -16.74 -5.71
N ARG A 67 -2.82 -17.90 -6.26
CA ARG A 67 -2.03 -18.60 -7.30
C ARG A 67 -1.73 -17.76 -8.54
N ILE A 68 -2.58 -16.79 -8.88
CA ILE A 68 -2.33 -15.85 -9.99
C ILE A 68 -1.04 -15.04 -9.80
N SER A 69 -0.54 -14.91 -8.57
CA SER A 69 0.71 -14.23 -8.26
C SER A 69 1.96 -14.96 -8.76
N GLY A 70 1.86 -16.28 -9.01
CA GLY A 70 3.01 -17.13 -9.32
C GLY A 70 3.96 -17.38 -8.13
N ILE A 71 3.58 -16.97 -6.91
CA ILE A 71 4.33 -17.26 -5.69
C ILE A 71 3.91 -18.65 -5.17
N GLU A 72 4.90 -19.51 -4.92
CA GLU A 72 4.66 -20.82 -4.30
C GLU A 72 4.38 -20.67 -2.81
N LEU A 73 3.23 -21.17 -2.36
CA LEU A 73 2.79 -21.11 -0.97
C LEU A 73 2.74 -22.51 -0.35
N PRO A 74 3.18 -22.68 0.90
CA PRO A 74 3.29 -23.99 1.54
C PRO A 74 1.94 -24.44 2.14
N LEU A 75 0.88 -24.56 1.32
CA LEU A 75 -0.42 -25.04 1.79
C LEU A 75 -0.35 -26.56 2.10
N PRO A 76 -0.69 -27.02 3.32
CA PRO A 76 -0.72 -28.44 3.64
C PRO A 76 -1.74 -29.21 2.78
N ARG A 77 -1.43 -30.46 2.45
CA ARG A 77 -2.28 -31.30 1.59
C ARG A 77 -3.65 -31.61 2.21
N LYS A 78 -4.65 -31.80 1.34
CA LYS A 78 -5.95 -32.34 1.71
C LYS A 78 -5.80 -33.77 2.20
N ARG A 79 -6.57 -34.13 3.23
CA ARG A 79 -6.69 -35.48 3.77
C ARG A 79 -8.17 -35.78 3.93
N ILE A 80 -8.62 -36.85 3.30
CA ILE A 80 -10.03 -37.25 3.24
C ILE A 80 -10.39 -38.35 4.25
N PHE A 81 -9.41 -39.05 4.83
CA PHE A 81 -9.61 -40.09 5.84
C PHE A 81 -8.84 -39.78 7.12
N GLY A 82 -9.52 -39.83 8.28
CA GLY A 82 -8.93 -39.51 9.58
C GLY A 82 -8.53 -38.05 9.75
N ASN A 83 -9.20 -37.13 9.03
CA ASN A 83 -8.96 -35.70 9.05
C ASN A 83 -9.28 -35.02 10.39
N MET A 84 -10.08 -35.67 11.24
CA MET A 84 -10.42 -35.22 12.60
C MET A 84 -9.51 -35.83 13.68
N ARG A 85 -8.52 -36.66 13.32
CA ARG A 85 -7.60 -37.25 14.31
C ARG A 85 -6.80 -36.13 15.01
N PRO A 86 -6.75 -36.09 16.36
CA PRO A 86 -6.11 -35.01 17.10
C PRO A 86 -4.66 -34.70 16.66
N ASP A 87 -3.84 -35.73 16.47
CA ASP A 87 -2.45 -35.57 16.03
C ASP A 87 -2.35 -34.89 14.66
N PHE A 88 -3.23 -35.29 13.74
CA PHE A 88 -3.27 -34.73 12.39
C PHE A 88 -3.78 -33.28 12.39
N VAL A 89 -4.78 -32.99 13.22
CA VAL A 89 -5.31 -31.63 13.40
C VAL A 89 -4.23 -30.71 13.98
N ALA A 90 -3.44 -31.19 14.95
CA ALA A 90 -2.33 -30.45 15.54
C ALA A 90 -1.20 -30.19 14.52
N GLU A 91 -0.80 -31.21 13.75
CA GLU A 91 0.18 -31.06 12.65
C GLU A 91 -0.31 -30.06 11.60
N ARG A 92 -1.57 -30.18 11.18
CA ARG A 92 -2.18 -29.28 10.20
C ARG A 92 -2.26 -27.85 10.73
N LYS A 93 -2.58 -27.64 12.02
CA LYS A 93 -2.58 -26.31 12.65
C LYS A 93 -1.22 -25.63 12.47
N GLN A 94 -0.12 -26.34 12.74
CA GLN A 94 1.24 -25.81 12.58
C GLN A 94 1.55 -25.49 11.11
N ALA A 95 1.20 -26.38 10.19
CA ALA A 95 1.41 -26.13 8.77
C ALA A 95 0.58 -24.94 8.23
N LEU A 96 -0.66 -24.78 8.70
CA LEU A 96 -1.51 -23.63 8.36
C LEU A 96 -0.96 -22.31 8.93
N GLN A 97 -0.33 -22.34 10.11
CA GLN A 97 0.37 -21.17 10.66
C GLN A 97 1.54 -20.75 9.76
N VAL A 98 2.33 -21.70 9.27
CA VAL A 98 3.43 -21.42 8.32
C VAL A 98 2.88 -20.83 7.03
N TYR A 99 1.79 -21.39 6.49
CA TYR A 99 1.13 -20.87 5.30
C TYR A 99 0.63 -19.42 5.47
N ILE A 100 -0.12 -19.11 6.54
CA ILE A 100 -0.65 -17.75 6.73
C ILE A 100 0.47 -16.74 7.01
N ASN A 101 1.55 -17.16 7.69
CA ASN A 101 2.75 -16.33 7.84
C ASN A 101 3.38 -16.02 6.49
N ALA A 102 3.52 -17.00 5.59
CA ALA A 102 4.07 -16.78 4.25
C ALA A 102 3.22 -15.77 3.44
N VAL A 103 1.89 -15.86 3.53
CA VAL A 103 0.97 -14.92 2.88
C VAL A 103 1.12 -13.51 3.45
N LEU A 104 1.10 -13.35 4.78
CA LEU A 104 1.11 -12.02 5.43
C LEU A 104 2.49 -11.35 5.46
N MET A 105 3.58 -12.12 5.37
CA MET A 105 4.95 -11.59 5.30
C MET A 105 5.36 -11.17 3.89
N ASN A 106 4.64 -11.60 2.85
CA ASN A 106 4.85 -11.12 1.49
C ASN A 106 4.02 -9.84 1.25
N PRO A 107 4.64 -8.66 1.01
CA PRO A 107 3.90 -7.40 0.90
C PRO A 107 2.86 -7.38 -0.22
N ILE A 108 3.10 -8.09 -1.32
CA ILE A 108 2.22 -8.14 -2.49
C ILE A 108 0.98 -9.00 -2.21
N LEU A 109 1.17 -10.13 -1.55
CA LEU A 109 0.07 -11.00 -1.15
C LEU A 109 -0.74 -10.37 -0.01
N ALA A 110 -0.08 -9.84 1.00
CA ALA A 110 -0.69 -9.21 2.17
C ALA A 110 -1.53 -7.98 1.83
N SER A 111 -1.17 -7.25 0.76
CA SER A 111 -1.94 -6.10 0.26
C SER A 111 -3.13 -6.49 -0.61
N SER A 112 -3.35 -7.77 -0.89
CA SER A 112 -4.43 -8.22 -1.77
C SER A 112 -5.77 -8.36 -1.06
N LEU A 113 -6.87 -8.13 -1.79
CA LEU A 113 -8.22 -8.25 -1.23
C LEU A 113 -8.51 -9.66 -0.68
N PRO A 114 -8.12 -10.77 -1.37
CA PRO A 114 -8.29 -12.11 -0.80
C PRO A 114 -7.60 -12.28 0.55
N ALA A 115 -6.36 -11.81 0.70
CA ALA A 115 -5.63 -11.93 1.95
C ALA A 115 -6.25 -11.08 3.07
N LYS A 116 -6.56 -9.80 2.79
CA LYS A 116 -7.21 -8.90 3.77
C LYS A 116 -8.57 -9.44 4.23
N ARG A 117 -9.44 -9.85 3.30
CA ARG A 117 -10.75 -10.44 3.60
C ARG A 117 -10.64 -11.76 4.37
N PHE A 118 -9.58 -12.53 4.13
CA PHE A 118 -9.36 -13.78 4.86
C PHE A 118 -9.09 -13.53 6.35
N VAL A 119 -8.32 -12.51 6.73
CA VAL A 119 -7.98 -12.22 8.13
C VAL A 119 -8.83 -11.12 8.79
N ASP A 120 -9.60 -10.37 8.01
CA ASP A 120 -10.42 -9.25 8.49
C ASP A 120 -11.72 -9.17 7.66
N PRO A 121 -12.62 -10.16 7.77
CA PRO A 121 -13.82 -10.21 6.93
C PRO A 121 -14.76 -9.03 7.20
N GLU A 122 -14.83 -8.53 8.44
CA GLU A 122 -15.72 -7.42 8.79
C GLU A 122 -15.35 -6.14 8.02
N SER A 123 -14.07 -5.77 8.02
CA SER A 123 -13.58 -4.56 7.37
C SER A 123 -13.55 -4.64 5.84
N TYR A 124 -13.52 -5.85 5.27
CA TYR A 124 -13.32 -6.09 3.83
C TYR A 124 -14.44 -6.92 3.18
N SER A 125 -15.61 -7.04 3.83
CA SER A 125 -16.79 -7.75 3.32
C SER A 125 -17.48 -7.00 2.18
N GLN A 126 -17.47 -5.67 2.23
CA GLN A 126 -18.16 -4.80 1.27
C GLN A 126 -17.57 -4.93 -0.14
N SER A 127 -18.43 -4.69 -1.14
CA SER A 127 -18.02 -4.59 -2.53
C SER A 127 -17.49 -3.18 -2.82
N PHE A 128 -16.18 -2.96 -2.65
CA PHE A 128 -15.55 -1.67 -2.99
C PHE A 128 -15.76 -1.31 -4.46
N HIS A 129 -15.86 -2.31 -5.34
CA HIS A 129 -16.11 -2.10 -6.75
C HIS A 129 -17.47 -1.45 -7.02
N ASP A 130 -18.55 -1.96 -6.40
CA ASP A 130 -19.89 -1.41 -6.63
C ASP A 130 -20.01 0.01 -6.09
N HIS A 131 -19.40 0.28 -4.93
CA HIS A 131 -19.31 1.63 -4.38
C HIS A 131 -18.53 2.58 -5.31
N ALA A 132 -17.41 2.11 -5.87
CA ALA A 132 -16.63 2.87 -6.82
C ALA A 132 -17.41 3.19 -8.11
N VAL A 133 -18.16 2.22 -8.65
CA VAL A 133 -19.04 2.43 -9.82
C VAL A 133 -20.08 3.50 -9.52
N GLN A 134 -20.79 3.38 -8.40
CA GLN A 134 -21.83 4.33 -8.02
C GLN A 134 -21.28 5.75 -7.86
N ASN A 135 -20.15 5.90 -7.15
CA ASN A 135 -19.56 7.22 -6.93
C ASN A 135 -18.93 7.81 -8.20
N ALA A 136 -18.29 6.98 -9.04
CA ALA A 136 -17.79 7.44 -10.33
C ALA A 136 -18.93 7.99 -11.20
N LEU A 137 -20.07 7.28 -11.26
CA LEU A 137 -21.26 7.76 -11.97
C LEU A 137 -21.83 9.05 -11.37
N LEU A 138 -21.75 9.24 -10.04
CA LEU A 138 -22.16 10.49 -9.39
C LEU A 138 -21.26 11.66 -9.80
N CYS A 139 -19.93 11.49 -9.81
CA CYS A 139 -18.99 12.52 -10.26
C CYS A 139 -19.22 12.91 -11.73
N LEU A 140 -19.55 11.93 -12.58
CA LEU A 140 -19.80 12.16 -14.01
C LEU A 140 -21.24 12.58 -14.35
N ARG A 141 -22.14 12.65 -13.36
CA ARG A 141 -23.55 13.02 -13.59
C ARG A 141 -23.68 14.46 -14.07
N SER A 142 -22.92 15.37 -13.47
CA SER A 142 -22.88 16.79 -13.84
C SER A 142 -21.96 17.08 -15.02
N ASP A 143 -21.26 16.07 -15.54
CA ASP A 143 -20.30 16.21 -16.62
C ASP A 143 -20.86 15.64 -17.93
N ALA A 144 -21.03 16.51 -18.92
CA ALA A 144 -21.56 16.14 -20.23
C ALA A 144 -20.49 15.57 -21.18
N ALA A 145 -19.21 15.61 -20.80
CA ALA A 145 -18.09 15.22 -21.65
C ALA A 145 -17.72 13.74 -21.53
N TRP A 146 -17.97 13.08 -20.40
CA TRP A 146 -17.45 11.73 -20.14
C TRP A 146 -18.53 10.67 -19.91
N ALA A 147 -18.36 9.51 -20.54
CA ALA A 147 -19.14 8.30 -20.27
C ALA A 147 -18.27 7.24 -19.58
N LEU A 148 -18.77 6.68 -18.46
CA LEU A 148 -18.12 5.61 -17.74
C LEU A 148 -18.30 4.28 -18.47
N GLY A 149 -17.19 3.59 -18.75
CA GLY A 149 -17.16 2.26 -19.36
C GLY A 149 -16.93 1.16 -18.33
N GLY A 150 -16.58 -0.03 -18.85
CA GLY A 150 -16.31 -1.21 -18.02
C GLY A 150 -15.05 -1.08 -17.15
N THR A 151 -15.01 -1.89 -16.09
CA THR A 151 -13.85 -2.02 -15.20
C THR A 151 -12.59 -2.48 -15.95
N MET A 152 -11.44 -1.95 -15.55
CA MET A 152 -10.13 -2.43 -15.98
C MET A 152 -9.55 -3.48 -15.03
N GLY A 153 -10.26 -3.80 -13.93
CA GLY A 153 -9.82 -4.76 -12.92
C GLY A 153 -8.80 -4.17 -11.93
N ALA A 154 -8.21 -5.04 -11.12
CA ALA A 154 -7.26 -4.67 -10.07
C ALA A 154 -5.83 -4.50 -10.62
N ILE A 155 -5.64 -3.56 -11.55
CA ILE A 155 -4.33 -3.31 -12.19
C ILE A 155 -3.32 -2.58 -11.29
N GLY A 156 -3.81 -1.91 -10.24
CA GLY A 156 -3.02 -1.20 -9.24
C GLY A 156 -2.96 -1.92 -7.89
N TRP A 157 -2.08 -1.43 -7.01
CA TRP A 157 -1.81 -2.06 -5.71
C TRP A 157 -2.80 -1.69 -4.60
N ARG A 158 -3.49 -0.55 -4.76
CA ARG A 158 -4.40 0.00 -3.74
C ARG A 158 -5.75 -0.71 -3.83
N LEU A 159 -6.22 -1.23 -2.70
CA LEU A 159 -7.49 -1.95 -2.61
C LEU A 159 -8.71 -1.11 -2.94
N ARG A 160 -8.68 0.16 -2.52
CA ARG A 160 -9.77 1.14 -2.65
C ARG A 160 -9.59 2.05 -3.87
N LYS A 161 -8.69 1.68 -4.78
CA LYS A 161 -8.50 2.37 -6.06
C LYS A 161 -9.06 1.51 -7.18
N HIS A 162 -10.03 2.05 -7.91
CA HIS A 162 -10.71 1.34 -8.99
C HIS A 162 -10.48 2.06 -10.32
N TYR A 163 -10.28 1.27 -11.37
CA TYR A 163 -9.93 1.75 -12.70
C TYR A 163 -11.03 1.40 -13.68
N PHE A 164 -11.49 2.38 -14.44
CA PHE A 164 -12.55 2.24 -15.43
C PHE A 164 -12.08 2.78 -16.77
N LYS A 165 -12.54 2.13 -17.85
CA LYS A 165 -12.47 2.74 -19.17
C LYS A 165 -13.39 3.95 -19.20
N VAL A 166 -13.02 5.01 -19.91
CA VAL A 166 -13.93 6.12 -20.20
C VAL A 166 -13.82 6.54 -21.65
N THR A 167 -14.90 7.10 -22.18
CA THR A 167 -14.95 7.62 -23.53
C THR A 167 -15.59 9.01 -23.54
N PRO A 168 -15.15 9.92 -24.41
CA PRO A 168 -15.87 11.14 -24.66
C PRO A 168 -17.32 10.85 -25.07
N LYS A 169 -18.28 11.55 -24.50
CA LYS A 169 -19.67 11.54 -24.98
C LYS A 169 -19.73 12.26 -26.32
N PRO A 170 -20.51 11.76 -27.30
CA PRO A 170 -20.74 12.50 -28.52
C PRO A 170 -21.41 13.84 -28.17
N PRO A 171 -21.10 14.94 -28.89
CA PRO A 171 -21.76 16.21 -28.67
C PRO A 171 -23.27 16.02 -28.84
N GLU A 172 -24.06 16.50 -27.87
CA GLU A 172 -25.51 16.49 -28.00
C GLU A 172 -25.88 17.25 -29.27
N LYS A 173 -26.50 16.56 -30.25
CA LYS A 173 -27.08 17.23 -31.41
C LYS A 173 -28.17 18.14 -30.85
N SER A 174 -27.97 19.45 -30.97
CA SER A 174 -29.02 20.42 -30.71
C SER A 174 -30.28 19.97 -31.43
N SER A 175 -31.33 19.66 -30.67
CA SER A 175 -32.63 19.39 -31.25
C SER A 175 -33.07 20.67 -31.93
N SER A 176 -32.87 20.73 -33.24
CA SER A 176 -33.40 21.74 -34.14
C SER A 176 -34.87 21.97 -33.80
N HIS A 177 -35.19 23.22 -33.49
CA HIS A 177 -36.53 23.77 -33.33
C HIS A 177 -37.58 23.02 -34.19
N LYS A 178 -38.39 22.15 -33.59
CA LYS A 178 -39.75 21.96 -34.07
C LYS A 178 -40.53 23.17 -33.59
N GLN A 179 -40.75 24.12 -34.50
CA GLN A 179 -41.78 25.14 -34.34
C GLN A 179 -43.11 24.42 -34.08
N LEU A 180 -43.59 24.49 -32.84
CA LEU A 180 -45.01 24.35 -32.56
C LEU A 180 -45.59 25.77 -32.60
N VAL A 181 -46.38 26.00 -33.63
CA VAL A 181 -47.14 27.23 -33.89
C VAL A 181 -47.98 27.57 -32.66
N LYS A 182 -47.84 28.80 -32.18
CA LYS A 182 -48.68 29.42 -31.14
C LYS A 182 -50.14 29.47 -31.61
N SER A 183 -51.05 29.02 -30.77
CA SER A 183 -52.40 29.59 -30.67
C SER A 183 -52.52 30.24 -29.28
N GLY A 184 -52.80 31.55 -29.27
CA GLY A 184 -52.76 32.38 -28.08
C GLY A 184 -54.04 32.37 -27.24
N SER A 185 -53.91 32.91 -26.03
CA SER A 185 -54.85 33.88 -25.45
C SER A 185 -54.16 34.60 -24.31
N GLN A 186 -54.36 35.93 -24.28
CA GLN A 186 -53.83 36.89 -23.33
C GLN A 186 -54.62 36.86 -22.01
N THR A 187 -53.97 37.19 -20.89
CA THR A 187 -54.49 38.09 -19.82
C THR A 187 -53.37 38.47 -18.84
N HIS A 188 -53.63 39.50 -18.06
CA HIS A 188 -52.74 40.59 -17.61
C HIS A 188 -52.14 40.43 -16.18
N GLN A 189 -51.13 41.27 -15.90
CA GLN A 189 -50.62 41.79 -14.60
C GLN A 189 -49.80 40.83 -13.68
N SER A 190 -48.80 41.24 -12.89
CA SER A 190 -47.92 42.42 -12.83
C SER A 190 -46.77 42.13 -11.82
N LYS A 191 -45.58 42.72 -12.08
CA LYS A 191 -44.41 43.05 -11.23
C LYS A 191 -44.07 42.22 -9.96
N HIS A 192 -42.83 41.73 -9.86
CA HIS A 192 -41.82 42.24 -8.90
C HIS A 192 -40.39 41.75 -9.23
N PHE A 193 -39.42 42.65 -9.06
CA PHE A 193 -37.97 42.48 -9.22
C PHE A 193 -37.37 41.57 -8.15
N ALA A 194 -36.43 40.69 -8.54
CA ALA A 194 -35.26 40.33 -7.74
C ALA A 194 -34.17 39.73 -8.66
N SER A 195 -33.12 40.50 -8.87
CA SER A 195 -31.88 40.07 -9.52
C SER A 195 -31.13 39.10 -8.59
N GLY A 196 -31.14 37.81 -8.92
CA GLY A 196 -30.26 36.81 -8.31
C GLY A 196 -29.16 36.43 -9.28
N SER A 197 -27.98 37.02 -9.11
CA SER A 197 -26.79 36.77 -9.94
C SER A 197 -26.31 35.33 -9.79
N SER A 198 -26.59 34.52 -10.81
CA SER A 198 -25.99 33.21 -11.05
C SER A 198 -24.54 33.38 -11.48
N SER A 199 -23.60 33.08 -10.59
CA SER A 199 -22.17 32.99 -10.91
C SER A 199 -21.84 31.62 -11.52
N ASN A 200 -22.03 31.51 -12.83
CA ASN A 200 -21.45 30.43 -13.63
C ASN A 200 -19.93 30.58 -13.68
N GLY A 201 -19.23 29.95 -12.74
CA GLY A 201 -17.79 29.74 -12.80
C GLY A 201 -17.47 28.42 -13.48
N SER A 202 -17.53 28.38 -14.81
CA SER A 202 -17.02 27.28 -15.63
C SER A 202 -15.51 27.18 -15.45
N GLY A 203 -15.07 26.31 -14.53
CA GLY A 203 -13.69 25.87 -14.51
C GLY A 203 -13.43 25.08 -15.78
N HIS A 204 -12.48 25.52 -16.61
CA HIS A 204 -12.10 24.84 -17.84
C HIS A 204 -11.69 23.39 -17.53
N SER A 205 -12.59 22.45 -17.75
CA SER A 205 -12.21 21.10 -18.14
C SER A 205 -11.48 21.21 -19.47
N ILE A 206 -10.35 20.53 -19.62
CA ILE A 206 -9.74 20.36 -20.94
C ILE A 206 -10.82 19.69 -21.80
N ASP A 207 -11.26 20.39 -22.86
CA ASP A 207 -12.38 19.94 -23.68
C ASP A 207 -12.02 18.57 -24.25
N ALA A 208 -12.91 17.58 -24.13
CA ALA A 208 -12.61 16.20 -24.51
C ALA A 208 -12.20 16.08 -26.01
N GLY A 209 -12.51 17.10 -26.82
CA GLY A 209 -12.07 17.26 -28.20
C GLY A 209 -10.61 17.68 -28.41
N THR A 210 -9.83 17.96 -27.36
CA THR A 210 -8.38 18.25 -27.43
C THR A 210 -7.48 17.02 -27.27
N LEU A 211 -8.07 15.85 -27.03
CA LEU A 211 -7.31 14.60 -26.96
C LEU A 211 -6.94 14.10 -28.34
N ASP A 212 -5.71 13.61 -28.49
CA ASP A 212 -5.25 12.99 -29.72
C ASP A 212 -6.24 11.90 -30.18
N PRO A 213 -6.63 11.87 -31.47
CA PRO A 213 -7.48 10.82 -32.01
C PRO A 213 -6.89 9.43 -31.71
N GLY A 214 -7.56 8.67 -30.84
CA GLY A 214 -7.13 7.33 -30.42
C GLY A 214 -6.36 7.25 -29.09
N ALA A 215 -6.23 8.36 -28.35
CA ALA A 215 -5.72 8.34 -26.98
C ALA A 215 -6.66 7.54 -26.06
N GLU A 216 -6.13 6.50 -25.43
CA GLU A 216 -6.84 5.80 -24.36
C GLU A 216 -6.79 6.66 -23.09
N VAL A 217 -7.90 6.72 -22.37
CA VAL A 217 -8.05 7.42 -21.09
C VAL A 217 -8.59 6.46 -20.05
N VAL A 218 -8.23 6.72 -18.80
CA VAL A 218 -8.65 5.93 -17.64
C VAL A 218 -9.30 6.84 -16.62
N ALA A 219 -10.42 6.40 -16.07
CA ALA A 219 -10.97 6.98 -14.84
C ALA A 219 -10.52 6.17 -13.64
N GLU A 220 -10.03 6.87 -12.63
CA GLU A 220 -9.47 6.33 -11.40
C GLU A 220 -10.32 6.84 -10.23
N TRP A 221 -11.10 5.95 -9.64
CA TRP A 221 -11.83 6.22 -8.40
C TRP A 221 -10.94 5.88 -7.21
N LEU A 222 -10.87 6.77 -6.23
CA LEU A 222 -10.11 6.58 -5.00
C LEU A 222 -10.91 7.06 -3.78
N GLU A 223 -11.12 6.17 -2.80
CA GLU A 223 -11.73 6.52 -1.52
C GLU A 223 -10.81 7.40 -0.65
N TYR A 224 -11.40 8.26 0.19
CA TYR A 224 -10.64 9.06 1.15
C TYR A 224 -9.89 8.19 2.16
N GLY A 225 -8.64 8.57 2.44
CA GLY A 225 -7.80 7.86 3.38
C GLY A 225 -7.71 8.51 4.77
N PRO A 226 -6.95 7.89 5.69
CA PRO A 226 -6.81 8.36 7.07
C PRO A 226 -6.14 9.73 7.21
N ASP A 227 -5.44 10.21 6.18
CA ASP A 227 -4.79 11.53 6.15
C ASP A 227 -5.65 12.59 5.44
N LYS A 228 -6.96 12.34 5.21
CA LYS A 228 -7.88 13.31 4.60
C LYS A 228 -8.24 14.40 5.61
N PHE A 229 -7.37 15.41 5.72
CA PHE A 229 -7.54 16.51 6.68
C PHE A 229 -8.15 17.78 6.10
N VAL A 230 -8.29 17.87 4.77
CA VAL A 230 -8.97 18.98 4.10
C VAL A 230 -10.48 18.73 4.13
N ASP A 231 -11.22 19.75 4.54
CA ASP A 231 -12.68 19.70 4.57
C ASP A 231 -13.27 19.55 3.17
N GLU A 232 -14.32 18.75 3.06
CA GLU A 232 -14.95 18.38 1.78
C GLU A 232 -15.39 19.58 0.93
N LYS A 233 -15.85 20.65 1.58
CA LYS A 233 -16.29 21.88 0.91
C LYS A 233 -15.16 22.58 0.15
N GLU A 234 -13.92 22.38 0.57
CA GLU A 234 -12.73 23.02 0.00
C GLU A 234 -12.06 22.17 -1.08
N ILE A 235 -12.34 20.87 -1.13
CA ILE A 235 -11.73 19.91 -2.07
C ILE A 235 -11.96 20.33 -3.52
N SER A 236 -13.16 20.79 -3.88
CA SER A 236 -13.50 21.25 -5.24
C SER A 236 -12.54 22.33 -5.75
N GLY A 237 -12.15 23.29 -4.90
CA GLY A 237 -11.25 24.38 -5.30
C GLY A 237 -9.83 23.91 -5.55
N ILE A 238 -9.35 22.95 -4.75
CA ILE A 238 -8.02 22.36 -4.91
C ILE A 238 -7.99 21.45 -6.14
N LEU A 239 -9.01 20.62 -6.36
CA LEU A 239 -9.12 19.78 -7.57
C LEU A 239 -9.11 20.61 -8.86
N LYS A 240 -9.82 21.75 -8.87
CA LYS A 240 -9.75 22.71 -9.99
C LYS A 240 -8.33 23.24 -10.24
N SER A 241 -7.58 23.49 -9.17
CA SER A 241 -6.18 23.91 -9.28
C SER A 241 -5.27 22.81 -9.80
N LEU A 242 -5.53 21.54 -9.44
CA LEU A 242 -4.80 20.37 -9.95
C LEU A 242 -5.07 20.11 -11.44
N MET A 243 -6.32 20.29 -11.90
CA MET A 243 -6.65 20.21 -13.34
C MET A 243 -5.93 21.27 -14.17
N GLY A 244 -5.67 22.44 -13.59
CA GLY A 244 -4.93 23.52 -14.24
C GLY A 244 -3.41 23.43 -14.10
N LEU A 245 -2.86 22.37 -13.47
CA LEU A 245 -1.42 22.22 -13.29
C LEU A 245 -0.76 21.83 -14.62
N GLN A 246 0.28 22.56 -14.99
CA GLN A 246 1.12 22.29 -16.16
C GLN A 246 2.58 22.19 -15.72
N HIS A 247 3.21 21.05 -15.98
CA HIS A 247 4.62 20.82 -15.70
C HIS A 247 5.16 19.72 -16.63
N PRO A 248 6.37 19.85 -17.22
CA PRO A 248 6.93 18.85 -18.14
C PRO A 248 6.97 17.44 -17.56
N HIS A 249 7.24 17.35 -16.24
CA HIS A 249 7.38 16.10 -15.50
C HIS A 249 6.20 15.70 -14.61
N ILE A 250 5.01 16.26 -14.84
CA ILE A 250 3.79 15.85 -14.14
C ILE A 250 2.71 15.58 -15.18
N GLU A 251 2.05 14.43 -15.08
CA GLU A 251 0.96 14.08 -15.99
C GLU A 251 -0.28 14.95 -15.68
N PRO A 252 -0.88 15.60 -16.69
CA PRO A 252 -2.06 16.42 -16.49
C PRO A 252 -3.27 15.62 -15.98
N VAL A 253 -4.06 16.27 -15.13
CA VAL A 253 -5.37 15.77 -14.70
C VAL A 253 -6.42 16.35 -15.64
N ILE A 254 -7.03 15.50 -16.48
CA ILE A 254 -8.00 15.92 -17.50
C ILE A 254 -9.32 16.32 -16.85
N PHE A 255 -9.76 15.51 -15.89
CA PHE A 255 -10.96 15.75 -15.10
C PHE A 255 -10.72 15.31 -13.66
N ALA A 256 -11.31 16.03 -12.71
CA ALA A 256 -11.38 15.63 -11.32
C ALA A 256 -12.74 16.01 -10.72
N GLY A 257 -13.39 15.02 -10.12
CA GLY A 257 -14.61 15.18 -9.34
C GLY A 257 -14.48 14.51 -7.98
N HIS A 258 -15.37 14.82 -7.06
CA HIS A 258 -15.40 14.17 -5.75
C HIS A 258 -16.82 13.96 -5.24
N THR A 259 -16.96 13.07 -4.26
CA THR A 259 -18.16 12.86 -3.46
C THR A 259 -17.77 12.87 -1.99
N GLU A 260 -18.73 12.67 -1.09
CA GLU A 260 -18.45 12.52 0.35
C GLU A 260 -17.47 11.38 0.68
N SER A 261 -17.30 10.40 -0.21
CA SER A 261 -16.51 9.19 0.04
C SER A 261 -15.17 9.12 -0.68
N GLY A 262 -14.91 9.98 -1.69
CA GLY A 262 -13.66 9.92 -2.45
C GLY A 262 -13.62 10.82 -3.68
N CYS A 263 -12.62 10.61 -4.52
CA CYS A 263 -12.38 11.38 -5.73
C CYS A 263 -12.35 10.49 -6.98
N LEU A 264 -12.88 11.00 -8.09
CA LEU A 264 -12.71 10.45 -9.43
C LEU A 264 -11.75 11.33 -10.22
N VAL A 265 -10.71 10.75 -10.81
CA VAL A 265 -9.78 11.44 -11.70
C VAL A 265 -9.76 10.77 -13.06
N ILE A 266 -9.81 11.54 -14.15
CA ILE A 266 -9.57 11.06 -15.51
C ILE A 266 -8.23 11.59 -16.00
N ARG A 267 -7.43 10.70 -16.60
CA ARG A 267 -6.15 11.04 -17.25
C ARG A 267 -5.86 10.11 -18.41
N LYS A 268 -4.78 10.41 -19.14
CA LYS A 268 -4.27 9.57 -20.23
C LYS A 268 -3.85 8.20 -19.69
N PHE A 269 -4.27 7.14 -20.38
CA PHE A 269 -3.81 5.78 -20.12
C PHE A 269 -2.58 5.48 -20.96
N HIS A 270 -1.45 5.25 -20.30
CA HIS A 270 -0.19 4.93 -20.97
C HIS A 270 -0.09 3.44 -21.28
N LYS A 271 -0.09 3.08 -22.56
CA LYS A 271 -0.11 1.68 -23.03
C LYS A 271 1.13 0.88 -22.61
N HIS A 272 2.27 1.54 -22.43
CA HIS A 272 3.51 0.95 -21.91
C HIS A 272 3.52 0.81 -20.37
N GLY A 273 2.53 1.42 -19.70
CA GLY A 273 2.38 1.38 -18.26
C GLY A 273 3.36 2.28 -17.53
N THR A 274 3.52 1.97 -16.26
CA THR A 274 4.36 2.71 -15.32
C THR A 274 5.80 2.24 -15.40
N LEU A 275 6.73 3.00 -14.83
CA LEU A 275 8.12 2.58 -14.66
C LEU A 275 8.20 1.23 -13.95
N LYS A 276 7.30 0.94 -13.00
CA LYS A 276 7.25 -0.39 -12.36
C LYS A 276 6.91 -1.51 -13.34
N ASP A 277 5.97 -1.27 -14.26
CA ASP A 277 5.64 -2.23 -15.31
C ASP A 277 6.85 -2.46 -16.22
N VAL A 278 7.58 -1.40 -16.59
CA VAL A 278 8.82 -1.50 -17.39
C VAL A 278 9.87 -2.33 -16.67
N LEU A 279 10.19 -2.02 -15.42
CA LEU A 279 11.21 -2.72 -14.62
C LEU A 279 10.87 -4.20 -14.41
N CYS A 280 9.58 -4.55 -14.33
CA CYS A 280 9.11 -5.93 -14.17
C CYS A 280 8.73 -6.61 -15.49
N MET A 281 8.95 -5.95 -16.64
CA MET A 281 8.52 -6.43 -17.97
C MET A 281 7.05 -6.87 -18.00
N ALA A 282 6.19 -6.14 -17.29
CA ALA A 282 4.81 -6.51 -17.06
C ALA A 282 3.86 -5.87 -18.07
N THR A 283 2.75 -6.56 -18.37
CA THR A 283 1.66 -6.00 -19.19
C THR A 283 0.76 -5.13 -18.31
N PRO A 284 0.60 -3.82 -18.59
CA PRO A 284 -0.02 -2.88 -17.64
C PRO A 284 -1.47 -3.21 -17.25
N LYS A 285 -2.25 -3.77 -18.20
CA LYS A 285 -3.65 -4.17 -18.03
C LYS A 285 -3.84 -5.47 -17.22
N ASN A 286 -2.77 -6.19 -16.89
CA ASN A 286 -2.87 -7.40 -16.08
C ASN A 286 -3.10 -7.06 -14.59
N PRO A 287 -3.77 -7.94 -13.82
CA PRO A 287 -3.96 -7.74 -12.38
C PRO A 287 -2.63 -7.58 -11.63
N PHE A 288 -2.59 -6.68 -10.65
CA PHE A 288 -1.40 -6.35 -9.85
C PHE A 288 -0.66 -7.57 -9.30
N LEU A 289 -1.40 -8.54 -8.73
CA LEU A 289 -0.84 -9.79 -8.21
C LEU A 289 -0.03 -10.53 -9.28
N SER A 290 -0.57 -10.65 -10.49
CA SER A 290 0.09 -11.34 -11.60
C SER A 290 1.30 -10.60 -12.16
N LYS A 291 1.32 -9.27 -12.05
CA LYS A 291 2.41 -8.44 -12.56
C LYS A 291 3.65 -8.52 -11.67
N TYR A 292 3.45 -8.52 -10.35
CA TYR A 292 4.55 -8.28 -9.42
C TYR A 292 4.79 -9.39 -8.39
N GLY A 293 3.85 -10.34 -8.23
CA GLY A 293 4.03 -11.45 -7.29
C GLY A 293 5.28 -12.27 -7.60
N ASN A 294 5.37 -12.74 -8.84
CA ASN A 294 6.54 -13.41 -9.39
C ASN A 294 6.73 -12.93 -10.85
N PRO A 295 7.36 -11.76 -11.05
CA PRO A 295 7.46 -11.15 -12.38
C PRO A 295 8.28 -12.04 -13.32
N LYS A 296 7.87 -12.10 -14.59
CA LYS A 296 8.51 -12.93 -15.63
C LYS A 296 9.96 -12.53 -15.91
N GLY A 297 10.29 -11.28 -15.66
CA GLY A 297 11.61 -10.71 -15.86
C GLY A 297 11.81 -9.48 -15.01
N ARG A 298 13.07 -9.07 -14.88
CA ARG A 298 13.48 -7.84 -14.23
C ARG A 298 14.53 -7.17 -15.09
N THR A 299 14.42 -5.85 -15.25
CA THR A 299 15.40 -5.06 -15.99
C THR A 299 15.81 -3.86 -15.17
N ALA A 300 17.12 -3.65 -15.05
CA ALA A 300 17.69 -2.41 -14.57
C ALA A 300 17.73 -1.38 -15.71
N LEU A 301 17.79 -0.10 -15.35
CA LEU A 301 17.99 0.98 -16.32
C LEU A 301 19.48 1.29 -16.49
N SER A 302 19.85 1.87 -17.64
CA SER A 302 21.20 2.38 -17.84
C SER A 302 21.50 3.55 -16.89
N MET A 303 22.77 3.76 -16.51
CA MET A 303 23.13 4.86 -15.61
C MET A 303 22.73 6.24 -16.15
N LYS A 304 22.77 6.41 -17.49
CA LYS A 304 22.27 7.60 -18.18
C LYS A 304 20.78 7.83 -17.89
N GLN A 305 19.96 6.79 -18.05
CA GLN A 305 18.53 6.85 -17.74
C GLN A 305 18.27 7.07 -16.25
N VAL A 306 18.97 6.35 -15.36
CA VAL A 306 18.85 6.52 -13.90
C VAL A 306 19.12 7.97 -13.49
N ALA A 307 20.17 8.58 -14.03
CA ALA A 307 20.53 9.97 -13.74
C ALA A 307 19.54 10.97 -14.35
N THR A 308 19.19 10.82 -15.62
CA THR A 308 18.23 11.71 -16.29
C THR A 308 16.86 11.65 -15.61
N TYR A 309 16.31 10.46 -15.38
CA TYR A 309 15.01 10.31 -14.74
C TYR A 309 15.04 10.75 -13.28
N GLY A 310 16.10 10.41 -12.54
CA GLY A 310 16.27 10.87 -11.17
C GLY A 310 16.26 12.41 -11.05
N LYS A 311 16.95 13.10 -11.97
CA LYS A 311 16.96 14.56 -12.04
C LYS A 311 15.57 15.14 -12.32
N GLN A 312 14.86 14.63 -13.33
CA GLN A 312 13.51 15.07 -13.70
C GLN A 312 12.49 14.87 -12.56
N ILE A 313 12.61 13.76 -11.81
CA ILE A 313 11.79 13.52 -10.61
C ILE A 313 12.07 14.59 -9.55
N LEU A 314 13.34 14.88 -9.26
CA LEU A 314 13.72 15.90 -8.27
C LEU A 314 13.19 17.29 -8.67
N GLU A 315 13.30 17.67 -9.93
CA GLU A 315 12.77 18.94 -10.45
C GLU A 315 11.25 19.06 -10.23
N ALA A 316 10.49 18.00 -10.49
CA ALA A 316 9.06 17.96 -10.24
C ALA A 316 8.70 18.08 -8.75
N LEU A 317 9.44 17.38 -7.88
CA LEU A 317 9.24 17.44 -6.43
C LEU A 317 9.53 18.84 -5.88
N ILE A 318 10.68 19.43 -6.25
CA ILE A 318 11.07 20.80 -5.85
C ILE A 318 10.00 21.79 -6.30
N PHE A 319 9.50 21.65 -7.54
CA PHE A 319 8.42 22.49 -8.04
C PHE A 319 7.17 22.40 -7.16
N LEU A 320 6.68 21.20 -6.84
CA LEU A 320 5.49 21.01 -6.00
C LEU A 320 5.68 21.62 -4.61
N HIS A 321 6.82 21.35 -3.95
CA HIS A 321 7.14 21.91 -2.63
C HIS A 321 7.23 23.44 -2.67
N SER A 322 7.80 24.03 -3.73
CA SER A 322 7.83 25.49 -3.92
C SER A 322 6.43 26.13 -4.02
N LYS A 323 5.41 25.34 -4.37
CA LYS A 323 4.00 25.77 -4.43
C LYS A 323 3.24 25.52 -3.13
N GLY A 324 3.87 24.89 -2.14
CA GLY A 324 3.26 24.48 -0.87
C GLY A 324 2.44 23.20 -0.99
N TYR A 325 2.78 22.33 -1.95
CA TYR A 325 2.10 21.06 -2.18
C TYR A 325 3.12 19.92 -2.05
N ALA A 326 2.89 18.98 -1.13
CA ALA A 326 3.74 17.81 -1.01
C ALA A 326 3.28 16.70 -1.96
N TYR A 327 4.20 15.87 -2.46
CA TYR A 327 3.82 14.74 -3.30
C TYR A 327 3.44 13.52 -2.46
N GLY A 328 4.32 13.11 -1.53
CA GLY A 328 4.09 12.06 -0.53
C GLY A 328 3.89 10.63 -1.06
N HIS A 329 3.81 10.45 -2.37
CA HIS A 329 3.35 9.22 -3.03
C HIS A 329 4.30 8.69 -4.10
N LEU A 330 5.57 9.07 -4.02
CA LEU A 330 6.57 8.62 -4.98
C LEU A 330 6.85 7.12 -4.86
N HIS A 331 6.63 6.41 -5.95
CA HIS A 331 7.08 5.04 -6.19
C HIS A 331 7.08 4.78 -7.69
N SER A 332 7.77 3.74 -8.15
CA SER A 332 7.87 3.37 -9.57
C SER A 332 6.51 3.19 -10.27
N GLY A 333 5.49 2.75 -9.53
CA GLY A 333 4.11 2.63 -10.04
C GLY A 333 3.34 3.95 -10.21
N ASN A 334 3.92 5.09 -9.84
CA ASN A 334 3.34 6.44 -10.03
C ASN A 334 4.20 7.28 -10.98
N ILE A 335 5.05 6.64 -11.77
CA ILE A 335 5.92 7.27 -12.74
C ILE A 335 5.61 6.62 -14.10
N VAL A 336 5.48 7.42 -15.14
CA VAL A 336 5.47 6.95 -16.53
C VAL A 336 6.63 7.58 -17.27
N ILE A 337 7.13 6.87 -18.28
CA ILE A 337 8.17 7.37 -19.19
C ILE A 337 7.51 7.55 -20.54
N VAL A 338 7.51 8.78 -21.05
CA VAL A 338 6.96 9.15 -22.35
C VAL A 338 8.07 9.88 -23.10
N ASP A 339 8.51 9.32 -24.23
CA ASP A 339 9.58 9.91 -25.05
C ASP A 339 10.83 10.28 -24.22
N ASP A 340 11.31 9.33 -23.42
CA ASP A 340 12.44 9.49 -22.47
C ASP A 340 12.26 10.63 -21.43
N CYS A 341 11.02 11.07 -21.20
CA CYS A 341 10.66 12.02 -20.15
C CYS A 341 9.82 11.35 -19.06
N VAL A 342 10.23 11.55 -17.81
CA VAL A 342 9.47 11.21 -16.62
C VAL A 342 8.22 12.07 -16.57
N LYS A 343 7.07 11.46 -16.25
CA LYS A 343 5.89 12.15 -15.73
C LYS A 343 5.40 11.48 -14.45
N LEU A 344 5.24 12.28 -13.40
CA LEU A 344 4.64 11.86 -12.14
C LEU A 344 3.12 11.78 -12.30
N LEU A 345 2.53 10.67 -11.86
CA LEU A 345 1.08 10.46 -11.77
C LEU A 345 0.58 10.79 -10.36
N ASP A 346 -0.73 10.71 -10.16
CA ASP A 346 -1.30 10.49 -8.82
C ASP A 346 -1.07 11.61 -7.80
N ILE A 347 -0.86 12.85 -8.26
CA ILE A 347 -0.61 14.02 -7.40
C ILE A 347 -1.77 14.31 -6.44
N GLU A 348 -3.00 13.94 -6.80
CA GLU A 348 -4.19 14.08 -5.98
C GLU A 348 -4.17 13.20 -4.72
N ASN A 349 -3.35 12.14 -4.69
CA ASN A 349 -3.30 11.22 -3.55
C ASN A 349 -3.02 11.94 -2.22
N TYR A 350 -2.20 13.01 -2.27
CA TYR A 350 -1.91 13.84 -1.10
C TYR A 350 -3.17 14.52 -0.55
N LEU A 351 -4.02 15.08 -1.43
CA LEU A 351 -5.30 15.69 -1.05
C LEU A 351 -6.31 14.64 -0.56
N VAL A 352 -6.37 13.48 -1.21
CA VAL A 352 -7.27 12.37 -0.85
C VAL A 352 -6.86 11.73 0.50
N GLY A 353 -5.61 11.95 0.92
CA GLY A 353 -5.13 11.53 2.24
C GLY A 353 -4.95 10.01 2.35
N VAL A 354 -4.69 9.34 1.23
CA VAL A 354 -4.43 7.89 1.23
C VAL A 354 -3.04 7.59 1.79
N PRO A 355 -2.80 6.39 2.36
CA PRO A 355 -1.47 6.06 2.87
C PRO A 355 -0.44 5.93 1.75
N ALA A 356 0.81 6.34 1.98
CA ALA A 356 1.91 6.19 1.01
C ALA A 356 2.37 4.73 0.86
N PHE A 357 2.85 4.37 -0.32
CA PHE A 357 3.35 3.01 -0.61
C PHE A 357 4.49 2.59 0.34
N TYR A 358 5.44 3.49 0.61
CA TYR A 358 6.58 3.26 1.49
C TYR A 358 6.32 3.57 2.97
N ARG A 359 5.07 3.87 3.38
CA ARG A 359 4.72 4.17 4.78
C ARG A 359 5.20 3.11 5.77
N PRO A 360 5.04 1.80 5.51
CA PRO A 360 5.53 0.74 6.41
C PRO A 360 7.06 0.78 6.64
N PHE A 361 7.81 1.43 5.74
CA PHE A 361 9.25 1.57 5.86
C PHE A 361 9.63 2.84 6.59
N PHE A 362 9.16 4.02 6.16
CA PHE A 362 9.58 5.28 6.79
C PHE A 362 9.00 5.49 8.20
N VAL A 363 7.88 4.85 8.56
CA VAL A 363 7.35 4.87 9.94
C VAL A 363 8.31 4.26 10.96
N GLN A 364 9.33 3.54 10.50
CA GLN A 364 10.36 2.96 11.37
C GLN A 364 11.47 3.96 11.73
N HIS A 365 11.52 5.13 11.08
CA HIS A 365 12.64 6.06 11.12
C HIS A 365 12.18 7.45 11.57
N SER A 366 12.40 7.80 12.84
CA SER A 366 11.88 9.05 13.42
C SER A 366 12.47 10.35 12.86
N LYS A 367 13.50 10.28 12.02
CA LYS A 367 14.02 11.45 11.31
C LYS A 367 13.29 11.71 10.01
N ILE A 368 12.51 10.76 9.51
CA ILE A 368 11.67 10.93 8.32
C ILE A 368 10.27 11.28 8.81
N HIS A 369 10.00 12.57 8.95
CA HIS A 369 8.82 13.04 9.69
C HIS A 369 8.18 14.29 9.11
N ALA A 370 8.84 14.96 8.17
CA ALA A 370 8.29 16.06 7.38
C ALA A 370 7.94 15.56 5.98
N MET A 371 6.97 16.19 5.32
CA MET A 371 6.53 15.75 3.99
C MET A 371 7.66 15.75 2.94
N GLU A 372 8.56 16.74 2.97
CA GLU A 372 9.74 16.75 2.08
C GLU A 372 10.66 15.56 2.35
N THR A 373 10.93 15.25 3.62
CA THR A 373 11.78 14.09 3.98
C THR A 373 11.16 12.75 3.59
N VAL A 374 9.82 12.67 3.55
CA VAL A 374 9.11 11.49 3.03
C VAL A 374 9.34 11.36 1.52
N ASP A 375 9.26 12.45 0.77
CA ASP A 375 9.54 12.46 -0.67
C ASP A 375 11.00 12.10 -0.98
N VAL A 376 11.95 12.64 -0.22
CA VAL A 376 13.38 12.29 -0.32
C VAL A 376 13.61 10.79 -0.08
N TYR A 377 12.98 10.23 0.95
CA TYR A 377 13.11 8.81 1.26
C TYR A 377 12.52 7.92 0.15
N CYS A 378 11.32 8.27 -0.32
CA CYS A 378 10.68 7.57 -1.43
C CYS A 378 11.51 7.68 -2.72
N PHE A 379 12.17 8.82 -2.95
CA PHE A 379 13.08 9.02 -4.07
C PHE A 379 14.26 8.05 -4.02
N GLY A 380 14.87 7.85 -2.84
CA GLY A 380 15.93 6.86 -2.66
C GLY A 380 15.48 5.45 -3.07
N HIS A 381 14.27 5.03 -2.67
CA HIS A 381 13.73 3.72 -3.06
C HIS A 381 13.49 3.59 -4.55
N VAL A 382 12.96 4.63 -5.21
CA VAL A 382 12.78 4.64 -6.67
C VAL A 382 14.15 4.60 -7.38
N LEU A 383 15.12 5.36 -6.91
CA LEU A 383 16.47 5.37 -7.47
C LEU A 383 17.14 3.99 -7.33
N PHE A 384 16.99 3.34 -6.18
CA PHE A 384 17.42 1.97 -5.97
C PHE A 384 16.75 1.01 -6.96
N GLU A 385 15.41 1.08 -7.09
CA GLU A 385 14.65 0.18 -7.96
C GLU A 385 15.03 0.35 -9.44
N MET A 386 15.25 1.59 -9.91
CA MET A 386 15.75 1.87 -11.25
C MET A 386 17.15 1.30 -11.50
N THR A 387 18.02 1.37 -10.48
CA THR A 387 19.42 0.92 -10.56
C THR A 387 19.53 -0.60 -10.57
N MET A 388 18.76 -1.26 -9.70
CA MET A 388 18.88 -2.69 -9.45
C MET A 388 17.89 -3.53 -10.28
N GLY A 389 16.84 -2.91 -10.83
CA GLY A 389 15.74 -3.63 -11.50
C GLY A 389 14.82 -4.39 -10.54
N TYR A 390 15.01 -4.24 -9.23
CA TYR A 390 14.15 -4.80 -8.19
C TYR A 390 13.97 -3.85 -7.00
N PRO A 391 12.81 -3.90 -6.34
CA PRO A 391 12.54 -3.02 -5.21
C PRO A 391 13.34 -3.46 -3.98
N LEU A 392 13.77 -2.48 -3.20
CA LEU A 392 14.30 -2.73 -1.86
C LEU A 392 13.17 -3.21 -0.95
N GLN A 393 13.33 -4.40 -0.36
CA GLN A 393 12.33 -5.04 0.51
C GLN A 393 12.47 -4.65 1.99
N GLU A 394 13.53 -3.92 2.33
CA GLU A 394 13.82 -3.46 3.68
C GLU A 394 13.66 -1.93 3.79
N SER A 395 13.59 -1.42 5.01
CA SER A 395 13.49 0.03 5.23
C SER A 395 14.84 0.75 5.05
N VAL A 396 15.95 0.03 4.98
CA VAL A 396 17.29 0.57 4.74
C VAL A 396 18.08 -0.40 3.89
N VAL A 397 19.06 0.11 3.15
CA VAL A 397 20.03 -0.70 2.42
C VAL A 397 21.16 -1.12 3.36
N ARG A 398 21.58 -2.39 3.27
CA ARG A 398 22.70 -2.92 4.08
C ARG A 398 24.04 -2.77 3.37
N GLN A 399 24.05 -3.05 2.07
CA GLN A 399 25.24 -2.99 1.23
C GLN A 399 24.82 -2.68 -0.21
N ILE A 400 25.62 -1.86 -0.89
CA ILE A 400 25.48 -1.54 -2.32
C ILE A 400 26.79 -1.92 -3.00
N THR A 401 26.73 -2.93 -3.86
CA THR A 401 27.93 -3.51 -4.50
C THR A 401 27.97 -3.35 -6.02
N GLU A 402 26.88 -2.90 -6.65
CA GLU A 402 26.68 -2.98 -8.11
C GLU A 402 26.32 -1.63 -8.75
N CYS A 403 27.06 -0.57 -8.42
CA CYS A 403 26.89 0.73 -9.09
C CYS A 403 28.14 1.62 -8.99
N PRO A 404 28.26 2.67 -9.81
CA PRO A 404 29.33 3.66 -9.68
C PRO A 404 29.36 4.32 -8.30
N GLU A 405 30.55 4.71 -7.84
CA GLU A 405 30.76 5.30 -6.50
C GLU A 405 29.90 6.55 -6.26
N ALA A 406 29.69 7.37 -7.29
CA ALA A 406 28.79 8.52 -7.20
C ALA A 406 27.35 8.12 -6.86
N LEU A 407 26.81 7.07 -7.49
CA LEU A 407 25.46 6.59 -7.22
C LEU A 407 25.39 5.90 -5.86
N LYS A 408 26.44 5.17 -5.48
CA LYS A 408 26.54 4.53 -4.17
C LYS A 408 26.46 5.57 -3.05
N CYS A 409 27.27 6.63 -3.09
CA CYS A 409 27.21 7.70 -2.09
C CYS A 409 25.82 8.35 -2.03
N LEU A 410 25.17 8.56 -3.18
CA LEU A 410 23.83 9.13 -3.26
C LEU A 410 22.81 8.23 -2.55
N LEU A 411 22.79 6.94 -2.87
CA LEU A 411 21.88 5.97 -2.26
C LEU A 411 22.15 5.81 -0.75
N GLU A 412 23.41 5.74 -0.33
CA GLU A 412 23.80 5.65 1.08
C GLU A 412 23.42 6.91 1.86
N SER A 413 23.43 8.09 1.23
CA SER A 413 23.00 9.35 1.85
C SER A 413 21.50 9.40 2.17
N ILE A 414 20.70 8.49 1.60
CA ILE A 414 19.24 8.43 1.79
C ILE A 414 18.82 7.16 2.53
N LEU A 415 19.29 5.99 2.06
CA LEU A 415 18.79 4.67 2.44
C LEU A 415 19.66 3.94 3.45
N SER A 416 20.82 4.46 3.85
CA SER A 416 21.63 3.81 4.90
C SER A 416 20.96 3.94 6.28
N LYS A 417 21.30 3.02 7.18
CA LYS A 417 20.85 3.05 8.57
C LYS A 417 21.32 4.33 9.28
N GLU A 418 22.50 4.82 8.91
CA GLU A 418 23.14 6.01 9.45
C GLU A 418 22.41 7.27 8.96
N ALA A 419 22.14 7.39 7.66
CA ALA A 419 21.36 8.49 7.08
C ALA A 419 19.97 8.59 7.72
N CYS A 420 19.24 7.48 7.79
CA CYS A 420 17.90 7.43 8.40
C CYS A 420 17.88 7.77 9.90
N LYS A 421 19.03 7.82 10.58
CA LYS A 421 19.19 8.25 11.98
C LYS A 421 19.71 9.68 12.12
N ALA A 422 20.57 10.13 11.21
CA ALA A 422 21.16 11.47 11.22
C ALA A 422 20.17 12.52 10.70
N GLY A 423 19.42 12.19 9.66
CA GLY A 423 18.62 13.12 8.86
C GLY A 423 18.94 12.93 7.38
N LEU A 424 17.97 13.22 6.52
CA LEU A 424 18.11 13.09 5.07
C LEU A 424 18.47 14.45 4.45
N PRO A 425 19.18 14.48 3.31
CA PRO A 425 19.43 15.72 2.56
C PRO A 425 18.12 16.35 2.04
N THR A 426 18.15 17.64 1.71
CA THR A 426 17.02 18.32 1.03
C THR A 426 16.94 17.94 -0.44
N LEU A 427 15.80 18.21 -1.09
CA LEU A 427 15.65 17.96 -2.52
C LEU A 427 16.66 18.73 -3.37
N GLU A 428 17.00 19.98 -3.01
CA GLU A 428 17.98 20.81 -3.71
C GLU A 428 19.40 20.27 -3.55
N GLN A 429 19.75 19.77 -2.35
CA GLN A 429 21.05 19.13 -2.11
C GLN A 429 21.20 17.87 -2.96
N LEU A 430 20.12 17.09 -3.12
CA LEU A 430 20.11 15.93 -3.99
C LEU A 430 20.25 16.31 -5.46
N LEU A 431 19.54 17.35 -5.92
CA LEU A 431 19.62 17.81 -7.31
C LEU A 431 21.06 18.24 -7.69
N GLY A 432 21.78 18.85 -6.74
CA GLY A 432 23.18 19.23 -6.89
C GLY A 432 24.19 18.08 -6.74
N HIS A 433 23.76 16.84 -6.50
CA HIS A 433 24.66 15.73 -6.27
C HIS A 433 25.46 15.36 -7.53
N ARG A 434 26.76 15.08 -7.36
CA ARG A 434 27.73 14.78 -8.45
C ARG A 434 27.30 13.68 -9.42
N PHE A 435 26.43 12.77 -8.98
CA PHE A 435 25.89 11.70 -9.82
C PHE A 435 25.10 12.27 -11.01
N PHE A 436 24.27 13.29 -10.78
CA PHE A 436 23.44 13.86 -11.83
C PHE A 436 24.27 14.67 -12.82
N THR A 437 25.26 15.44 -12.34
CA THR A 437 26.15 16.19 -13.23
C THR A 437 27.05 15.28 -14.07
N GLN A 438 27.41 14.10 -13.56
CA GLN A 438 28.27 13.14 -14.27
C GLN A 438 27.53 12.30 -15.31
N TYR A 439 26.28 11.91 -15.05
CA TYR A 439 25.58 10.89 -15.86
C TYR A 439 24.30 11.37 -16.54
N ALA A 440 23.69 12.48 -16.10
CA ALA A 440 22.50 13.01 -16.77
C ALA A 440 22.90 13.63 -18.12
N SER A 441 22.04 13.48 -19.12
CA SER A 441 22.31 14.03 -20.46
C SER A 441 22.22 15.55 -20.44
N THR A 442 23.21 16.23 -21.01
CA THR A 442 23.12 17.65 -21.39
C THR A 442 22.36 17.84 -22.71
N GLU A 443 22.31 16.79 -23.53
CA GLU A 443 21.63 16.74 -24.83
C GLU A 443 20.25 16.09 -24.67
N GLY A 444 19.18 16.89 -24.74
CA GLY A 444 17.80 16.38 -24.64
C GLY A 444 16.81 17.32 -23.96
N ALA A 445 17.25 18.45 -23.39
CA ALA A 445 16.33 19.56 -23.17
C ALA A 445 16.09 20.21 -24.54
N GLY A 446 15.05 19.76 -25.25
CA GLY A 446 14.46 20.50 -26.35
C GLY A 446 14.03 21.88 -25.85
N ALA A 447 14.97 22.82 -25.83
CA ALA A 447 14.78 24.24 -25.57
C ALA A 447 14.15 24.93 -26.79
N ALA A 448 13.16 24.28 -27.39
CA ALA A 448 12.29 24.84 -28.40
C ALA A 448 10.86 24.59 -27.91
N ASN A 449 10.33 25.55 -27.13
CA ASN A 449 8.99 25.59 -26.53
C ASN A 449 8.74 24.79 -25.22
N ALA A 450 9.67 24.79 -24.26
CA ALA A 450 9.33 24.37 -22.89
C ALA A 450 8.40 25.41 -22.24
N GLU A 451 7.08 25.14 -22.22
CA GLU A 451 6.12 25.95 -21.48
C GLU A 451 6.55 26.07 -20.01
N LYS A 452 6.56 27.30 -19.49
CA LYS A 452 6.97 27.57 -18.11
C LYS A 452 6.02 26.85 -17.15
N PRO A 453 6.53 26.06 -16.19
CA PRO A 453 5.68 25.35 -15.24
C PRO A 453 4.68 26.26 -14.53
N TYR A 454 3.42 25.86 -14.53
CA TYR A 454 2.30 26.60 -13.97
C TYR A 454 1.55 25.75 -12.96
N PHE A 455 1.42 26.29 -11.75
CA PHE A 455 0.52 25.73 -10.73
C PHE A 455 0.12 26.85 -9.79
N LYS A 456 -1.17 27.16 -9.77
CA LYS A 456 -1.74 28.24 -8.97
C LYS A 456 -2.71 27.68 -7.95
N LEU A 457 -2.34 27.80 -6.68
CA LEU A 457 -3.21 27.55 -5.54
C LEU A 457 -3.63 28.89 -4.94
N SER A 458 -4.90 28.99 -4.52
CA SER A 458 -5.36 30.13 -3.73
C SER A 458 -4.64 30.18 -2.38
N LEU A 459 -4.58 31.35 -1.74
CA LEU A 459 -3.98 31.49 -0.42
C LEU A 459 -4.68 30.58 0.61
N ASN A 460 -6.01 30.48 0.53
CA ASN A 460 -6.80 29.58 1.36
C ASN A 460 -6.40 28.11 1.14
N ALA A 461 -6.31 27.67 -0.12
CA ALA A 461 -5.90 26.30 -0.44
C ALA A 461 -4.50 25.98 0.10
N LYS A 462 -3.54 26.90 -0.01
CA LYS A 462 -2.19 26.71 0.54
C LYS A 462 -2.19 26.55 2.06
N GLU A 463 -2.97 27.36 2.77
CA GLU A 463 -3.05 27.27 4.23
C GLU A 463 -3.72 25.96 4.67
N LEU A 464 -4.79 25.54 4.00
CA LEU A 464 -5.45 24.25 4.26
C LEU A 464 -4.50 23.06 4.02
N LEU A 465 -3.76 23.08 2.91
CA LEU A 465 -2.78 22.03 2.59
C LEU A 465 -1.61 22.00 3.58
N LYS A 466 -1.17 23.16 4.08
CA LYS A 466 -0.16 23.26 5.13
C LYS A 466 -0.67 22.69 6.45
N GLN A 467 -1.90 22.99 6.84
CA GLN A 467 -2.51 22.40 8.04
C GLN A 467 -2.70 20.89 7.91
N ALA A 468 -3.09 20.41 6.71
CA ALA A 468 -3.16 18.99 6.40
C ALA A 468 -1.78 18.32 6.49
N ALA A 469 -0.71 18.99 6.04
CA ALA A 469 0.67 18.51 6.19
C ALA A 469 1.01 18.31 7.67
N LEU A 470 0.81 19.33 8.50
CA LEU A 470 1.11 19.28 9.94
C LEU A 470 0.35 18.14 10.66
N LYS A 471 -0.92 17.94 10.32
CA LYS A 471 -1.73 16.83 10.87
C LYS A 471 -1.19 15.46 10.43
N SER A 472 -0.81 15.32 9.17
CA SER A 472 -0.21 14.09 8.62
C SER A 472 1.14 13.78 9.28
N GLU A 473 1.98 14.78 9.46
CA GLU A 473 3.27 14.68 10.14
C GLU A 473 3.12 14.31 11.61
N ASN A 474 2.12 14.89 12.31
CA ASN A 474 1.82 14.54 13.69
C ASN A 474 1.38 13.08 13.82
N ARG A 475 0.47 12.62 12.94
CA ARG A 475 0.05 11.21 12.92
C ARG A 475 1.25 10.29 12.67
N LEU A 476 2.12 10.62 11.71
CA LEU A 476 3.33 9.85 11.44
C LEU A 476 4.26 9.78 12.68
N ARG A 477 4.45 10.90 13.39
CA ARG A 477 5.25 10.93 14.62
C ARG A 477 4.66 10.04 15.72
N ASP A 478 3.34 10.00 15.86
CA ASP A 478 2.68 9.14 16.84
C ASP A 478 2.79 7.66 16.48
N GLU A 479 2.66 7.32 15.20
CA GLU A 479 2.94 5.97 14.71
C GLU A 479 4.40 5.58 14.96
N GLN A 480 5.36 6.47 14.71
CA GLN A 480 6.78 6.25 14.99
C GLN A 480 7.05 6.01 16.47
N LYS A 481 6.38 6.74 17.38
CA LYS A 481 6.47 6.51 18.84
C LYS A 481 5.94 5.12 19.18
N SER A 482 4.81 4.72 18.62
CA SER A 482 4.21 3.39 18.81
C SER A 482 5.15 2.27 18.34
N VAL A 483 5.74 2.41 17.14
CA VAL A 483 6.72 1.45 16.60
C VAL A 483 7.96 1.36 17.49
N LYS A 484 8.49 2.48 17.99
CA LYS A 484 9.62 2.48 18.94
C LYS A 484 9.29 1.78 20.24
N ASN A 485 8.13 2.08 20.82
CA ASN A 485 7.67 1.46 22.06
C ASN A 485 7.54 -0.06 21.87
N GLN A 486 6.97 -0.51 20.76
CA GLN A 486 6.86 -1.93 20.46
C GLN A 486 8.23 -2.60 20.29
N LYS A 487 9.16 -1.99 19.53
CA LYS A 487 10.52 -2.52 19.37
C LYS A 487 11.22 -2.67 20.74
N ARG A 488 10.93 -1.80 21.70
CA ARG A 488 11.41 -1.92 23.08
C ARG A 488 10.76 -3.09 23.81
N ILE A 489 9.44 -3.23 23.76
CA ILE A 489 8.69 -4.32 24.40
C ILE A 489 9.15 -5.69 23.88
N VAL A 490 9.27 -5.85 22.57
CA VAL A 490 9.71 -7.11 21.94
C VAL A 490 11.12 -7.48 22.40
N ARG A 491 12.07 -6.54 22.41
CA ARG A 491 13.43 -6.80 22.92
C ARG A 491 13.43 -7.21 24.39
N VAL A 492 12.59 -6.58 25.21
CA VAL A 492 12.45 -6.96 26.63
C VAL A 492 11.89 -8.38 26.75
N GLN A 493 10.87 -8.73 25.97
CA GLN A 493 10.30 -10.09 25.96
C GLN A 493 11.32 -11.13 25.50
N GLU A 494 12.13 -10.85 24.47
CA GLU A 494 13.21 -11.72 24.01
C GLU A 494 14.29 -11.91 25.08
N LEU A 495 14.67 -10.85 25.80
CA LEU A 495 15.62 -10.93 26.91
C LEU A 495 15.05 -11.79 28.06
N MET A 496 13.79 -11.55 28.45
CA MET A 496 13.12 -12.32 29.49
C MET A 496 13.01 -13.80 29.12
N SER A 497 12.67 -14.10 27.86
CA SER A 497 12.61 -15.48 27.33
C SER A 497 13.98 -16.15 27.34
N SER A 498 15.03 -15.44 26.89
CA SER A 498 16.41 -15.94 26.94
C SER A 498 16.90 -16.19 28.38
N GLU A 499 16.55 -15.32 29.33
CA GLU A 499 16.86 -15.53 30.75
C GLU A 499 16.13 -16.75 31.32
N GLU A 500 14.86 -16.95 30.97
CA GLU A 500 14.09 -18.11 31.37
C GLU A 500 14.68 -19.41 30.81
N GLU A 501 15.11 -19.42 29.54
CA GLU A 501 15.80 -20.55 28.93
C GLU A 501 17.13 -20.86 29.62
N LYS A 502 17.93 -19.82 29.95
CA LYS A 502 19.17 -19.97 30.72
C LYS A 502 18.89 -20.55 32.12
N ARG A 503 17.83 -20.11 32.81
CA ARG A 503 17.42 -20.66 34.11
C ARG A 503 17.01 -22.14 34.00
N LYS A 504 16.17 -22.50 33.01
CA LYS A 504 15.78 -23.89 32.73
C LYS A 504 16.99 -24.76 32.39
N SER A 505 17.94 -24.24 31.62
CA SER A 505 19.18 -24.95 31.28
C SER A 505 20.05 -25.22 32.52
N LYS A 506 20.24 -24.21 33.39
CA LYS A 506 20.95 -24.36 34.66
C LYS A 506 20.29 -25.40 35.58
N GLN A 507 18.97 -25.41 35.69
CA GLN A 507 18.23 -26.41 36.47
C GLN A 507 18.36 -27.84 35.91
N LYS A 508 18.48 -27.99 34.58
CA LYS A 508 18.66 -29.29 33.93
C LYS A 508 20.12 -29.77 33.92
N ALA A 509 21.10 -28.92 34.22
CA ALA A 509 22.52 -29.25 34.18
C ALA A 509 22.92 -30.36 35.19
N PRO A 510 22.49 -30.36 36.46
CA PRO A 510 22.77 -31.45 37.40
C PRO A 510 22.19 -32.78 36.91
N HIS A 511 20.97 -32.75 36.37
CA HIS A 511 20.29 -33.94 35.86
C HIS A 511 20.98 -34.52 34.61
N ARG A 512 21.57 -33.66 33.76
CA ARG A 512 22.41 -34.06 32.62
C ARG A 512 23.75 -34.63 33.07
N LEU A 513 24.41 -33.99 34.04
CA LEU A 513 25.66 -34.47 34.64
C LEU A 513 25.48 -35.84 35.31
N LEU A 514 24.39 -36.02 36.06
CA LEU A 514 24.02 -37.32 36.64
C LEU A 514 23.79 -38.36 35.55
N ARG A 515 23.07 -38.04 34.47
CA ARG A 515 22.88 -38.95 33.32
C ARG A 515 24.18 -39.33 32.62
N LEU A 516 25.09 -38.37 32.46
CA LEU A 516 26.41 -38.58 31.87
C LEU A 516 27.27 -39.46 32.76
N ARG A 517 27.32 -39.17 34.07
CA ARG A 517 28.01 -39.98 35.07
C ARG A 517 27.49 -41.42 35.10
N TRP A 518 26.17 -41.61 35.11
CA TRP A 518 25.54 -42.94 35.04
C TRP A 518 25.92 -43.70 33.76
N ARG A 519 26.05 -42.99 32.62
CA ARG A 519 26.44 -43.58 31.33
C ARG A 519 27.92 -43.94 31.26
N VAL A 520 28.77 -43.25 32.02
CA VAL A 520 30.21 -43.54 32.16
C VAL A 520 30.45 -44.67 33.17
N GLU A 521 29.70 -44.69 34.27
CA GLU A 521 29.76 -45.75 35.29
C GLU A 521 29.13 -47.07 34.81
N HIS A 522 28.23 -47.01 33.82
CA HIS A 522 27.60 -48.19 33.19
C HIS A 522 27.70 -48.13 31.66
N PRO A 523 28.92 -48.35 31.10
CA PRO A 523 29.11 -48.45 29.67
C PRO A 523 28.41 -49.72 29.17
N TRP A 524 27.42 -49.56 28.29
CA TRP A 524 26.74 -50.70 27.67
C TRP A 524 27.73 -51.51 26.84
N SER A 525 27.97 -52.76 27.23
CA SER A 525 28.52 -53.80 26.36
C SER A 525 27.45 -54.21 25.35
N GLY A 526 27.83 -54.21 24.06
CA GLY A 526 26.93 -54.53 22.97
C GLY A 526 26.37 -55.94 23.08
N ASN A 527 25.04 -56.06 23.07
CA ASN A 527 24.28 -56.96 22.19
C ASN A 527 22.79 -56.74 22.42
N LEU A 528 22.04 -56.49 21.33
CA LEU A 528 20.58 -56.59 21.32
C LEU A 528 20.18 -58.06 21.59
N PRO A 529 19.03 -58.27 22.26
CA PRO A 529 18.07 -59.17 21.65
C PRO A 529 16.63 -58.64 21.64
N HIS A 530 15.95 -59.08 20.60
CA HIS A 530 14.52 -59.17 20.32
C HIS A 530 13.47 -58.59 21.29
N ARG A 531 12.49 -57.93 20.64
CA ARG A 531 11.11 -57.69 21.12
C ARG A 531 10.59 -58.85 21.98
N THR A 532 10.31 -58.59 23.27
CA THR A 532 9.05 -58.90 23.99
C THR A 532 9.17 -58.42 25.44
N CYS A 533 8.03 -58.06 26.05
CA CYS A 533 7.83 -57.68 27.45
C CYS A 533 7.97 -56.18 27.82
N TRP A 534 7.03 -55.37 27.29
CA TRP A 534 6.64 -54.09 27.90
C TRP A 534 5.53 -54.31 28.94
N GLN A 535 5.78 -55.05 30.02
CA GLN A 535 4.89 -55.07 31.19
C GLN A 535 5.72 -55.29 32.46
N ARG A 536 5.48 -54.46 33.48
CA ARG A 536 6.16 -54.35 34.79
C ARG A 536 7.52 -53.64 34.80
N THR A 537 7.47 -52.32 34.98
CA THR A 537 8.18 -51.58 36.06
C THR A 537 7.83 -50.09 35.96
N ARG A 538 6.60 -49.74 36.36
CA ARG A 538 6.35 -48.42 36.95
C ARG A 538 6.87 -48.50 38.39
N ARG A 539 7.66 -47.50 38.81
CA ARG A 539 8.49 -47.36 40.04
C ARG A 539 9.93 -47.83 39.78
N PRO A 540 10.93 -46.92 39.76
CA PRO A 540 11.15 -45.88 40.77
C PRO A 540 11.53 -44.51 40.17
N ALA A 541 10.58 -43.56 40.15
CA ALA A 541 10.88 -42.13 39.94
C ALA A 541 10.31 -41.24 41.05
N MET A 542 9.70 -41.85 42.08
CA MET A 542 9.07 -41.15 43.21
C MET A 542 9.89 -41.22 44.52
N GLU A 543 11.05 -41.89 44.56
CA GLU A 543 11.86 -42.00 45.78
C GLU A 543 13.00 -40.98 45.89
N MET A 544 13.34 -40.25 44.83
CA MET A 544 14.33 -39.16 44.92
C MET A 544 13.74 -37.83 45.42
N GLU A 545 12.41 -37.66 45.40
CA GLU A 545 11.75 -36.40 45.80
C GLU A 545 11.50 -36.32 47.32
N ARG A 546 11.75 -37.39 48.08
CA ARG A 546 11.62 -37.43 49.55
C ARG A 546 12.90 -37.15 50.34
N ALA A 547 14.04 -36.93 49.68
CA ALA A 547 15.30 -36.61 50.35
C ALA A 547 15.70 -35.12 50.28
N MET A 548 14.83 -34.25 49.77
CA MET A 548 15.04 -32.79 49.71
C MET A 548 13.78 -32.02 50.13
N ARG A 549 13.24 -32.33 51.31
CA ARG A 549 12.40 -31.41 52.08
C ARG A 549 12.99 -31.23 53.46
#